data_AF-A0A9R1T7U1-F1
#
_entry.id   AF-A0A9R1T7U1-F1
#
_cell.length_a   1.000
_cell.length_b   1.000
_cell.length_c   1.000
_cell.angle_alpha   90.00
_cell.angle_beta   90.00
_cell.angle_gamma   90.00
#
_symmetry.space_group_name_H-M   'P 1'
#
loop_
_entity.id
_entity.type
_entity.pdbx_description
1 polymer ?
#
loop_
_entity_poly.entity_id
_entity_poly.type
_entity_poly.pdbx_seq_one_letter_code
_entity_poly.pdbx_strand_id
1 'polypeptide(L)'
;MFGNKRKNLPPRPNLPQVDQIIEDLNIPTKNDVAFSFKDREDVQPNLHFPTNAYDVENIYGKARTYLEGNKQLKNLAESLEVEKNELQIDYTAIVTLAQDIRDQAQAVLTK
;
A
#
# COMPACT_ATOMS: atom_id res chain seq x y z
N MET A 1 -40.99 -11.21 -35.88
CA MET A 1 -40.37 -9.94 -36.31
C MET A 1 -39.62 -9.35 -35.13
N PHE A 2 -38.29 -9.42 -35.16
CA PHE A 2 -37.43 -8.88 -34.10
C PHE A 2 -37.39 -7.35 -34.21
N GLY A 3 -38.25 -6.67 -33.45
CA GLY A 3 -38.24 -5.22 -33.31
C GLY A 3 -37.08 -4.79 -32.41
N ASN A 4 -36.15 -4.02 -32.98
CA ASN A 4 -34.91 -3.52 -32.37
C ASN A 4 -35.13 -2.77 -31.02
N LYS A 5 -35.11 -3.46 -29.87
CA LYS A 5 -35.18 -2.85 -28.53
C LYS A 5 -33.84 -2.27 -28.03
N ARG A 6 -32.99 -1.74 -28.91
CA ARG A 6 -31.65 -1.23 -28.52
C ARG A 6 -31.55 0.29 -28.30
N LYS A 7 -32.66 1.03 -28.30
CA LYS A 7 -32.60 2.52 -28.34
C LYS A 7 -33.56 3.28 -27.40
N ASN A 8 -34.08 2.65 -26.34
CA ASN A 8 -35.00 3.34 -25.41
C ASN A 8 -34.40 3.60 -24.03
N LEU A 9 -33.09 3.40 -23.84
CA LEU A 9 -32.46 3.81 -22.58
C LEU A 9 -32.09 5.29 -22.68
N PRO A 10 -32.42 6.10 -21.65
CA PRO A 10 -31.93 7.46 -21.59
C PRO A 10 -30.40 7.46 -21.64
N PRO A 11 -29.78 8.51 -22.19
CA PRO A 11 -28.33 8.63 -22.21
C PRO A 11 -27.79 8.52 -20.79
N ARG A 12 -26.65 7.84 -20.64
CA ARG A 12 -26.00 7.70 -19.34
C ARG A 12 -25.67 9.10 -18.81
N PRO A 13 -25.93 9.38 -17.53
CA PRO A 13 -25.50 10.64 -16.92
C PRO A 13 -24.00 10.85 -17.13
N ASN A 14 -23.61 12.11 -17.29
CA ASN A 14 -22.20 12.48 -17.36
C ASN A 14 -21.52 12.20 -16.02
N LEU A 15 -20.20 11.94 -16.09
CA LEU A 15 -19.40 11.80 -14.88
C LEU A 15 -19.40 13.13 -14.11
N PRO A 16 -19.43 13.07 -12.77
CA PRO A 16 -19.39 14.27 -11.95
C PRO A 16 -18.09 15.03 -12.18
N GLN A 17 -18.18 16.36 -12.16
CA GLN A 17 -17.00 17.23 -12.22
C GLN A 17 -16.32 17.28 -10.85
N VAL A 18 -15.02 17.62 -10.84
CA VAL A 18 -14.20 17.68 -9.62
C VAL A 18 -14.85 18.57 -8.55
N ASP A 19 -15.41 19.71 -8.95
CA ASP A 19 -16.04 20.65 -8.02
C ASP A 19 -17.29 20.05 -7.34
N GLN A 20 -18.06 19.22 -8.04
CA GLN A 20 -19.23 18.54 -7.51
C GLN A 20 -18.84 17.45 -6.51
N ILE A 21 -17.73 16.75 -6.79
CA ILE A 21 -17.17 15.76 -5.86
C ILE A 21 -16.72 16.46 -4.58
N ILE A 22 -16.04 17.60 -4.70
CA ILE A 22 -15.55 18.36 -3.53
C ILE A 22 -16.72 18.94 -2.72
N GLU A 23 -17.78 19.41 -3.38
CA GLU A 23 -18.99 19.89 -2.72
C GLU A 23 -19.65 18.79 -1.87
N ASP A 24 -19.82 17.58 -2.44
CA ASP A 24 -20.39 16.43 -1.73
C ASP A 24 -19.53 16.02 -0.52
N LEU A 25 -18.20 16.06 -0.65
CA LEU A 25 -17.28 15.74 0.45
C LEU A 25 -17.32 16.77 1.60
N ASN A 26 -17.61 18.04 1.28
CA ASN A 26 -17.63 19.13 2.25
C ASN A 26 -18.97 19.28 2.99
N ILE A 27 -20.02 18.62 2.52
CA ILE A 27 -21.35 18.65 3.15
C ILE A 27 -21.73 17.21 3.55
N PRO A 28 -21.05 16.60 4.54
CA PRO A 28 -21.37 15.24 4.96
C PRO A 28 -22.77 15.23 5.57
N THR A 29 -23.71 14.60 4.87
CA THR A 29 -25.03 14.32 5.44
C THR A 29 -24.91 13.20 6.46
N LYS A 30 -25.68 13.27 7.55
CA LYS A 30 -25.58 12.32 8.67
C LYS A 30 -25.85 10.86 8.27
N ASN A 31 -26.41 10.62 7.08
CA ASN A 31 -26.74 9.31 6.52
C ASN A 31 -26.06 9.07 5.16
N ASP A 32 -24.94 9.73 4.88
CA ASP A 32 -24.26 9.55 3.61
C ASP A 32 -23.75 8.10 3.47
N VAL A 33 -24.16 7.40 2.42
CA VAL A 33 -23.82 5.99 2.18
C VAL A 33 -22.32 5.82 1.93
N ALA A 34 -21.65 6.82 1.36
CA ALA A 34 -20.21 6.81 1.11
C ALA A 34 -19.39 6.84 2.42
N PHE A 35 -19.95 7.44 3.47
CA PHE A 35 -19.37 7.51 4.82
C PHE A 35 -20.11 6.67 5.86
N SER A 36 -21.15 5.94 5.43
CA SER A 36 -21.79 4.92 6.25
C SER A 36 -20.83 3.74 6.33
N PHE A 37 -19.86 3.86 7.23
CA PHE A 37 -19.21 2.71 7.80
C PHE A 37 -20.31 1.94 8.52
N LYS A 38 -21.03 1.08 7.80
CA LYS A 38 -21.73 -0.03 8.45
C LYS A 38 -20.67 -0.69 9.28
N ASP A 39 -20.84 -0.63 10.60
CA ASP A 39 -19.98 -1.25 11.59
C ASP A 39 -19.58 -2.63 11.08
N ARG A 40 -18.40 -2.69 10.43
CA ARG A 40 -17.75 -3.96 10.17
C ARG A 40 -17.24 -4.33 11.54
N GLU A 41 -18.01 -5.14 12.24
CA GLU A 41 -17.70 -5.69 13.57
C GLU A 41 -16.31 -6.37 13.63
N ASP A 42 -15.57 -6.46 12.51
CA ASP A 42 -14.28 -7.13 12.40
C ASP A 42 -13.02 -6.26 12.30
N VAL A 43 -13.07 -4.93 12.13
CA VAL A 43 -11.81 -4.16 11.97
C VAL A 43 -11.90 -2.76 12.55
N GLN A 44 -11.69 -2.64 13.86
CA GLN A 44 -10.80 -1.68 14.56
C GLN A 44 -11.25 -1.59 16.03
N PRO A 45 -10.45 -2.07 17.02
CA PRO A 45 -10.75 -1.79 18.41
C PRO A 45 -10.50 -0.29 18.64
N ASN A 46 -11.59 0.48 18.72
CA ASN A 46 -11.70 1.86 19.22
C ASN A 46 -10.38 2.43 19.76
N LEU A 47 -9.58 3.05 18.89
CA LEU A 47 -8.33 3.74 19.24
C LEU A 47 -8.57 5.02 20.06
N HIS A 48 -9.82 5.42 20.28
CA HIS A 48 -10.18 6.73 20.83
C HIS A 48 -10.96 6.69 22.17
N PHE A 49 -11.17 5.52 22.76
CA PHE A 49 -11.75 5.44 24.11
C PHE A 49 -10.85 4.63 25.03
N PRO A 50 -10.66 5.03 26.29
CA PRO A 50 -10.03 4.18 27.28
C PRO A 50 -11.00 3.01 27.50
N THR A 51 -10.82 1.93 26.73
CA THR A 51 -11.39 0.63 27.05
C THR A 51 -10.93 0.35 28.48
N ASN A 52 -11.88 0.21 29.42
CA ASN A 52 -11.67 0.08 30.87
C ASN A 52 -10.21 -0.23 31.22
N ALA A 53 -9.52 0.66 31.94
CA ALA A 53 -8.12 0.48 32.38
C ALA A 53 -7.85 -0.80 33.20
N TYR A 54 -8.90 -1.60 33.44
CA TYR A 54 -8.93 -2.87 34.17
C TYR A 54 -9.15 -4.10 33.27
N ASP A 55 -9.25 -3.95 31.94
CA ASP A 55 -9.34 -5.08 31.02
C ASP A 55 -7.94 -5.65 30.75
N VAL A 56 -7.40 -6.33 31.76
CA VAL A 56 -6.03 -6.88 31.78
C VAL A 56 -5.79 -7.84 30.62
N GLU A 57 -6.78 -8.61 30.22
CA GLU A 57 -6.70 -9.57 29.11
C GLU A 57 -6.51 -8.85 27.77
N ASN A 58 -7.24 -7.76 27.54
CA ASN A 58 -7.10 -6.95 26.33
C ASN A 58 -5.76 -6.21 26.27
N ILE A 59 -5.30 -5.67 27.40
CA ILE A 59 -3.97 -5.03 27.49
C ILE A 59 -2.87 -6.06 27.21
N TYR A 60 -2.95 -7.25 27.81
CA TYR A 60 -1.98 -8.32 27.60
C TYR A 60 -2.00 -8.84 26.15
N GLY A 61 -3.19 -9.03 25.58
CA GLY A 61 -3.37 -9.40 24.18
C GLY A 61 -2.72 -8.40 23.23
N LYS A 62 -2.98 -7.10 23.43
CA LYS A 62 -2.35 -6.02 22.65
C LYS A 62 -0.84 -6.00 22.82
N ALA A 63 -0.33 -6.09 24.05
CA ALA A 63 1.11 -6.10 24.32
C ALA A 63 1.81 -7.29 23.63
N ARG A 64 1.19 -8.47 23.65
CA ARG A 64 1.70 -9.66 22.96
C ARG A 64 1.73 -9.45 21.44
N THR A 65 0.67 -8.89 20.85
CA THR A 65 0.63 -8.58 19.42
C THR A 65 1.72 -7.58 19.03
N TYR A 66 1.95 -6.53 19.83
CA TYR A 66 3.03 -5.58 19.57
C TYR A 66 4.42 -6.20 19.71
N LEU A 67 4.63 -7.06 20.71
CA LEU A 67 5.91 -7.77 20.87
C LEU A 67 6.20 -8.69 19.69
N GLU A 68 5.20 -9.43 19.23
CA GLU A 68 5.33 -10.29 18.05
C GLU A 68 5.58 -9.47 16.79
N GLY A 69 4.85 -8.37 16.61
CA GLY A 69 5.08 -7.43 15.51
C GLY A 69 6.49 -6.86 15.51
N ASN A 70 7.00 -6.44 16.67
CA ASN A 70 8.38 -5.95 16.81
C ASN A 70 9.42 -7.01 16.46
N LYS A 71 9.19 -8.27 16.85
CA LYS A 71 10.07 -9.38 16.48
C LYS A 71 10.10 -9.61 14.97
N GLN A 72 8.93 -9.59 14.33
CA GLN A 72 8.82 -9.74 12.88
C GLN A 72 9.50 -8.58 12.14
N LEU A 73 9.30 -7.35 12.60
CA LEU A 73 9.97 -6.17 12.04
C LEU A 73 11.48 -6.26 12.17
N LYS A 74 11.99 -6.75 13.31
CA LYS A 74 13.43 -6.94 13.50
C LYS A 74 14.00 -7.98 12.54
N ASN A 75 13.34 -9.13 12.41
CA ASN A 75 13.75 -10.16 11.46
C ASN A 75 13.74 -9.64 10.01
N LEU A 76 12.72 -8.86 9.64
CA LEU A 76 12.63 -8.24 8.32
C LEU A 76 13.75 -7.23 8.08
N ALA A 77 14.08 -6.41 9.08
CA ALA A 77 15.19 -5.46 9.00
C ALA A 77 16.54 -6.18 8.83
N GLU A 78 16.76 -7.29 9.53
CA GLU A 78 17.95 -8.13 9.36
C GLU A 78 18.02 -8.73 7.95
N SER A 79 16.90 -9.23 7.42
CA SER A 79 16.83 -9.76 6.04
C SER A 79 17.12 -8.69 4.99
N LEU A 80 16.56 -7.49 5.15
CA LEU A 80 16.78 -6.37 4.23
C LEU A 80 18.25 -5.91 4.21
N GLU A 81 18.94 -5.94 5.35
CA GLU A 81 20.36 -5.58 5.38
C GLU A 81 21.22 -6.63 4.64
N VAL A 82 20.84 -7.91 4.69
CA VAL A 82 21.51 -8.96 3.89
C VAL A 82 21.30 -8.71 2.40
N GLU A 83 20.05 -8.54 1.94
CA GLU A 83 19.74 -8.29 0.52
C GLU A 83 20.43 -7.03 -0.01
N LYS A 84 20.49 -5.97 0.79
CA LYS A 84 21.20 -4.74 0.44
C LYS A 84 22.70 -4.97 0.24
N ASN A 85 23.32 -5.77 1.11
CA ASN A 85 24.75 -6.09 0.99
C ASN A 85 25.02 -6.96 -0.24
N GLU A 86 24.17 -7.94 -0.52
CA GLU A 86 24.25 -8.75 -1.74
C GLU A 86 24.13 -7.89 -3.00
N LEU A 87 23.14 -6.99 -3.04
CA LEU A 87 22.96 -6.07 -4.16
C LEU A 87 24.17 -5.15 -4.37
N GLN A 88 24.81 -4.70 -3.29
CA GLN A 88 26.01 -3.88 -3.35
C GLN A 88 27.20 -4.67 -3.92
N ILE A 89 27.36 -5.94 -3.55
CA ILE A 89 28.38 -6.83 -4.10
C ILE A 89 28.14 -7.01 -5.60
N ASP A 90 26.92 -7.35 -6.00
CA ASP A 90 26.55 -7.53 -7.40
C ASP A 90 26.79 -6.27 -8.23
N TYR A 91 26.41 -5.10 -7.70
CA TYR A 91 26.69 -3.82 -8.33
C TYR A 91 28.19 -3.62 -8.58
N THR A 92 29.03 -3.87 -7.57
CA THR A 92 30.48 -3.71 -7.73
C THR A 92 31.04 -4.69 -8.77
N ALA A 93 30.58 -5.94 -8.78
CA ALA A 93 30.98 -6.95 -9.76
C ALA A 93 30.62 -6.55 -11.20
N ILE A 94 29.42 -6.00 -11.40
CA ILE A 94 28.97 -5.48 -12.70
C ILE A 94 29.85 -4.30 -13.15
N VAL A 95 30.16 -3.37 -12.24
CA VAL A 95 31.02 -2.22 -12.56
C VAL A 95 32.42 -2.66 -12.95
N THR A 96 33.02 -3.61 -12.21
CA THR A 96 34.35 -4.15 -12.55
C THR A 96 34.34 -4.86 -13.89
N LEU A 97 33.32 -5.68 -14.16
CA LEU A 97 33.19 -6.39 -15.43
C LEU A 97 33.02 -5.42 -16.61
N ALA A 98 32.23 -4.35 -16.43
CA ALA A 98 32.05 -3.32 -17.44
C ALA A 98 33.36 -2.55 -17.72
N GLN A 99 34.17 -2.32 -16.68
CA GLN A 99 35.49 -1.69 -16.83
C GLN A 99 36.44 -2.62 -17.60
N ASP A 100 36.51 -3.89 -17.24
CA ASP A 100 37.36 -4.88 -17.93
C ASP A 100 37.00 -4.99 -19.41
N ILE A 101 35.70 -5.02 -19.75
CA ILE A 101 35.23 -5.02 -21.14
C ILE A 101 35.69 -3.76 -21.89
N ARG A 102 35.59 -2.59 -21.24
CA ARG A 102 36.03 -1.31 -21.82
C ARG A 102 37.53 -1.32 -22.10
N ASP A 103 38.33 -1.78 -21.13
CA ASP A 103 39.79 -1.82 -21.24
C ASP A 103 40.23 -2.79 -22.34
N GLN A 104 39.58 -3.98 -22.43
CA GLN A 104 39.80 -4.93 -23.52
C GLN A 104 39.46 -4.35 -24.88
N ALA A 105 38.31 -3.67 -25.01
CA ALA A 105 37.91 -3.03 -26.27
C ALA A 105 38.90 -1.93 -26.70
N GLN A 106 39.37 -1.12 -25.75
CA GLN A 106 40.33 -0.06 -26.03
C GLN A 106 41.70 -0.63 -26.46
N ALA A 107 42.17 -1.70 -25.81
CA ALA A 107 43.41 -2.36 -26.16
C ALA A 107 43.40 -2.91 -27.61
N VAL A 108 42.24 -3.39 -28.09
CA VAL A 108 42.05 -3.84 -29.47
C VAL A 108 42.09 -2.67 -30.45
N LEU A 109 41.52 -1.52 -30.10
CA LEU A 109 41.49 -0.32 -30.96
C LEU A 109 42.84 0.38 -31.10
N THR A 110 43.73 0.24 -30.11
CA THR A 110 45.07 0.83 -30.12
C THR A 110 46.14 -0.05 -30.79
N LYS A 111 45.78 -1.23 -31.29
CA LYS A 111 46.63 -2.16 -32.03
C LYS A 111 46.41 -2.05 -33.54
#